data_AF-R6ENT0-F1
#
_entry.id   AF-R6ENT0-F1
#
_cell.length_a   1.000
_cell.length_b   1.000
_cell.length_c   1.000
_cell.angle_alpha   90.00
_cell.angle_beta   90.00
_cell.angle_gamma   90.00
#
_symmetry.space_group_name_H-M   'P 1'
#
loop_
_entity.id
_entity.type
_entity.pdbx_description
1 polymer ?
#
loop_
_entity_poly.entity_id
_entity_poly.type
_entity_poly.pdbx_seq_one_letter_code
_entity_poly.pdbx_strand_id
1 'polypeptide(L)'
;MRLTLENIAKVRKADVEINGITVIAGENNTGKSTVGKALYSVFNSLYHVENQIREERVRTISNHIERLTIQINRRFIDLEGSAPQNVAEQIVADYYEQKGQEACIKEALSQFLWKNDKPEESIIEGKEVKDFIRKVKEILEVSDDVILKTVLKNKLNSEFNRQINNVYNDEAGNISLDIRKKQIRIVVSEDSVKKIQTPISLQTEAVYLDDPFILDEAGLFVGFMGFSSYLKSSMGISHRSDAREKLFDSQKENTAIDEILTNRKLEKIYEKIDSVCDGEMIPMKQSGLGYQKKGTDKVLDVKNISTGLKTFVILKTLLMNGTLEENGTIILDEPEIHLHPQWQLLFAELIVLIQKEFNMHILLNTHSPYFLQAIEVYAAKYEIADKCKYYLAQLEGDMAVIIDVSDSTETIYKLLAKPFQDLENVRYEND
;
A
#
# COMPACT_ATOMS: atom_id res chain seq x y z
N MET A 1 -0.26 17.54 0.11
CA MET A 1 1.15 17.06 0.24
C MET A 1 1.85 17.27 -1.09
N ARG A 2 3.19 17.15 -1.15
CA ARG A 2 3.94 17.27 -2.41
C ARG A 2 5.04 16.21 -2.47
N LEU A 3 5.13 15.51 -3.59
CA LEU A 3 6.14 14.49 -3.87
C LEU A 3 7.09 15.00 -4.95
N THR A 4 8.38 15.00 -4.66
CA THR A 4 9.41 15.34 -5.64
C THR A 4 10.32 14.13 -5.86
N LEU A 5 10.53 13.76 -7.13
CA LEU A 5 11.41 12.69 -7.55
C LEU A 5 12.51 13.25 -8.45
N GLU A 6 13.74 12.84 -8.19
CA GLU A 6 14.90 13.13 -9.03
C GLU A 6 15.65 11.82 -9.28
N ASN A 7 15.86 11.45 -10.55
CA ASN A 7 16.60 10.24 -10.95
C ASN A 7 16.13 8.94 -10.27
N ILE A 8 14.82 8.63 -10.38
CA ILE A 8 14.20 7.40 -9.86
C ILE A 8 13.64 6.57 -11.01
N ALA A 9 14.09 5.32 -11.16
CA ALA A 9 13.71 4.39 -12.22
C ALA A 9 13.76 4.98 -13.64
N LYS A 10 12.61 5.34 -14.25
CA LYS A 10 12.59 6.03 -15.56
C LYS A 10 12.43 7.54 -15.43
N VAL A 11 12.04 8.04 -14.25
CA VAL A 11 11.75 9.45 -14.00
C VAL A 11 13.05 10.19 -13.70
N ARG A 12 13.37 11.17 -14.54
CA ARG A 12 14.44 12.13 -14.28
C ARG A 12 13.99 13.20 -13.30
N LYS A 13 12.78 13.72 -13.49
CA LYS A 13 12.20 14.76 -12.62
C LYS A 13 10.68 14.64 -12.54
N ALA A 14 10.15 14.62 -11.33
CA ALA A 14 8.73 14.82 -11.07
C ALA A 14 8.57 15.72 -9.85
N ASP A 15 7.61 16.65 -9.90
CA ASP A 15 7.29 17.51 -8.78
C ASP A 15 5.76 17.67 -8.71
N VAL A 16 5.13 16.85 -7.88
CA VAL A 16 3.69 16.57 -7.93
C VAL A 16 3.05 16.95 -6.59
N GLU A 17 2.20 17.96 -6.62
CA GLU A 17 1.31 18.31 -5.52
C GLU A 17 0.08 17.38 -5.52
N ILE A 18 -0.19 16.77 -4.37
CA ILE A 18 -1.34 15.89 -4.12
C ILE A 18 -2.20 16.54 -3.04
N ASN A 19 -3.25 17.24 -3.46
CA ASN A 19 -4.12 18.03 -2.58
C ASN A 19 -5.58 18.01 -3.06
N GLY A 20 -6.20 16.82 -2.99
CA GLY A 20 -7.50 16.54 -3.58
C GLY A 20 -7.35 15.47 -4.66
N ILE A 21 -7.69 15.79 -5.90
CA ILE A 21 -7.48 14.88 -7.04
C ILE A 21 -6.30 15.37 -7.87
N THR A 22 -5.31 14.52 -8.03
CA THR A 22 -4.13 14.80 -8.84
C THR A 22 -4.05 13.81 -9.98
N VAL A 23 -4.20 14.29 -11.20
CA VAL A 23 -4.20 13.45 -12.40
C VAL A 23 -2.86 13.59 -13.12
N ILE A 24 -2.15 12.49 -13.30
CA ILE A 24 -0.98 12.40 -14.19
C ILE A 24 -1.42 11.71 -15.46
N ALA A 25 -1.40 12.44 -16.57
CA ALA A 25 -1.82 11.94 -17.87
C ALA A 25 -0.69 12.04 -18.89
N GLY A 26 -0.67 11.09 -19.82
CA GLY A 26 0.35 11.03 -20.87
C GLY A 26 0.40 9.66 -21.52
N GLU A 27 1.23 9.53 -22.55
CA GLU A 27 1.40 8.26 -23.27
C GLU A 27 1.88 7.13 -22.35
N ASN A 28 1.74 5.89 -22.81
CA ASN A 28 2.30 4.75 -22.10
C ASN A 28 3.82 4.86 -22.01
N ASN A 29 4.42 4.26 -20.99
CA ASN A 29 5.87 4.26 -20.78
C ASN A 29 6.50 5.64 -20.46
N THR A 30 5.72 6.61 -19.99
CA THR A 30 6.18 7.96 -19.59
C THR A 30 6.41 8.14 -18.08
N GLY A 31 6.55 7.04 -17.33
CA GLY A 31 6.89 7.10 -15.90
C GLY A 31 5.75 7.42 -14.92
N LYS A 32 4.48 7.43 -15.36
CA LYS A 32 3.30 7.68 -14.50
C LYS A 32 3.26 6.75 -13.27
N SER A 33 3.32 5.43 -13.50
CA SER A 33 3.35 4.43 -12.42
C SER A 33 4.58 4.53 -11.51
N THR A 34 5.71 5.07 -11.99
CA THR A 34 6.88 5.33 -11.14
C THR A 34 6.56 6.34 -10.04
N VAL A 35 5.76 7.38 -10.34
CA VAL A 35 5.32 8.36 -9.36
C VAL A 35 4.43 7.71 -8.29
N GLY A 36 3.44 6.91 -8.71
CA GLY A 36 2.57 6.16 -7.80
C GLY A 36 3.35 5.22 -6.89
N LYS A 37 4.27 4.42 -7.46
CA LYS A 37 5.08 3.46 -6.71
C LYS A 37 6.00 4.12 -5.69
N ALA A 38 6.60 5.26 -6.07
CA ALA A 38 7.43 6.03 -5.15
C ALA A 38 6.60 6.61 -4.00
N LEU A 39 5.43 7.19 -4.30
CA LEU A 39 4.51 7.68 -3.27
C LEU A 39 4.13 6.58 -2.29
N TYR A 40 3.62 5.45 -2.81
CA TYR A 40 3.22 4.30 -2.01
C TYR A 40 4.35 3.78 -1.12
N SER A 41 5.54 3.56 -1.71
CA SER A 41 6.70 3.04 -0.99
C SER A 41 7.07 3.93 0.19
N VAL A 42 7.17 5.25 -0.04
CA VAL A 42 7.56 6.19 1.01
C VAL A 42 6.46 6.33 2.06
N PHE A 43 5.21 6.52 1.63
CA PHE A 43 4.09 6.73 2.55
C PHE A 43 3.90 5.53 3.48
N ASN A 44 3.89 4.32 2.93
CA ASN A 44 3.67 3.11 3.72
C ASN A 44 4.92 2.70 4.51
N SER A 45 6.13 3.07 4.10
CA SER A 45 7.32 2.90 4.96
C SER A 45 7.37 3.86 6.13
N LEU A 46 6.65 4.98 6.06
CA LEU A 46 6.59 5.98 7.11
C LEU A 46 5.32 5.90 7.96
N TYR A 47 4.40 4.99 7.64
CA TYR A 47 3.19 4.72 8.43
C TYR A 47 3.53 4.06 9.77
N HIS A 48 3.24 4.70 10.90
CA HIS A 48 3.58 4.17 12.24
C HIS A 48 5.02 3.62 12.35
N VAL A 49 6.01 4.46 12.04
CA VAL A 49 7.45 4.07 12.01
C VAL A 49 7.88 3.34 13.29
N GLU A 50 7.47 3.84 14.45
CA GLU A 50 7.81 3.25 15.75
C GLU A 50 7.26 1.82 15.89
N ASN A 51 6.03 1.57 15.43
CA ASN A 51 5.43 0.24 15.41
C ASN A 51 6.18 -0.66 14.43
N GLN A 52 6.45 -0.20 13.20
CA GLN A 52 7.22 -1.00 12.23
C GLN A 52 8.59 -1.42 12.77
N ILE A 53 9.29 -0.52 13.46
CA ILE A 53 10.59 -0.82 14.08
C ILE A 53 10.44 -1.83 15.21
N ARG A 54 9.45 -1.66 16.09
CA ARG A 54 9.14 -2.60 17.17
C ARG A 54 8.83 -3.99 16.59
N GLU A 55 8.01 -4.05 15.55
CA GLU A 55 7.60 -5.29 14.89
C GLU A 55 8.77 -6.03 14.25
N GLU A 56 9.69 -5.31 13.59
CA GLU A 56 10.92 -5.89 13.05
C GLU A 56 11.76 -6.59 14.12
N ARG A 57 11.90 -5.96 15.30
CA ARG A 57 12.63 -6.54 16.43
C ARG A 57 11.92 -7.78 16.96
N VAL A 58 10.64 -7.68 17.27
CA VAL A 58 9.82 -8.79 17.81
C VAL A 58 9.86 -9.98 16.86
N ARG A 59 9.61 -9.77 15.57
CA ARG A 59 9.65 -10.86 14.58
C ARG A 59 11.02 -11.53 14.49
N THR A 60 12.09 -10.74 14.47
CA THR A 60 13.44 -11.28 14.39
C THR A 60 13.77 -12.11 15.64
N ILE A 61 13.36 -11.65 16.83
CA ILE A 61 13.52 -12.40 18.09
C ILE A 61 12.66 -13.66 18.07
N SER A 62 11.39 -13.58 17.64
CA SER A 62 10.47 -14.72 17.51
C SER A 62 11.08 -15.84 16.66
N ASN A 63 11.65 -15.49 15.49
CA ASN A 63 12.37 -16.43 14.62
C ASN A 63 13.57 -17.09 15.32
N HIS A 64 14.26 -16.39 16.21
CA HIS A 64 15.37 -16.95 16.99
C HIS A 64 14.86 -17.85 18.13
N ILE A 65 13.71 -17.53 18.74
CA ILE A 65 13.06 -18.38 19.75
C ILE A 65 12.64 -19.71 19.12
N GLU A 66 12.01 -19.69 17.94
CA GLU A 66 11.64 -20.89 17.19
C GLU A 66 12.84 -21.78 16.85
N ARG A 67 13.96 -21.17 16.44
CA ARG A 67 15.20 -21.93 16.18
C ARG A 67 15.75 -22.54 17.47
N LEU A 68 15.71 -21.81 18.58
CA LEU A 68 16.20 -22.29 19.87
C LEU A 68 15.38 -23.48 20.38
N THR A 69 14.04 -23.43 20.30
CA THR A 69 13.16 -24.52 20.77
C THR A 69 13.47 -25.83 20.04
N ILE A 70 13.75 -25.75 18.73
CA ILE A 70 14.20 -26.90 17.93
C ILE A 70 15.57 -27.41 18.40
N GLN A 71 16.53 -26.51 18.64
CA GLN A 71 17.90 -26.88 19.05
C GLN A 71 17.96 -27.59 20.40
N ILE A 72 17.18 -27.13 21.37
CA ILE A 72 17.13 -27.74 22.72
C ILE A 72 16.15 -28.93 22.80
N ASN A 73 15.63 -29.39 21.64
CA ASN A 73 14.69 -30.49 21.51
C ASN A 73 13.42 -30.36 22.39
N ARG A 74 13.03 -29.12 22.73
CA ARG A 74 11.76 -28.80 23.39
C ARG A 74 10.72 -28.61 22.29
N ARG A 75 10.14 -29.72 21.82
CA ARG A 75 8.98 -29.67 20.93
C ARG A 75 7.81 -29.06 21.67
N PHE A 76 7.55 -27.79 21.39
CA PHE A 76 6.32 -27.13 21.83
C PHE A 76 5.22 -27.43 20.81
N ILE A 77 4.04 -27.84 21.28
CA ILE A 77 2.84 -27.93 20.45
C ILE A 77 2.15 -26.57 20.55
N ASP A 78 2.52 -25.65 19.66
CA ASP A 78 1.83 -24.37 19.55
C ASP A 78 0.54 -24.57 18.75
N LEU A 79 -0.58 -24.76 19.46
CA LEU A 79 -1.90 -24.92 18.82
C LEU A 79 -2.42 -23.61 18.23
N GLU A 80 -1.91 -22.45 18.68
CA GLU A 80 -2.35 -21.11 18.26
C GLU A 80 -1.30 -20.35 17.41
N GLY A 81 -0.04 -20.79 17.40
CA GLY A 81 1.03 -20.21 16.57
C GLY A 81 1.58 -18.85 17.06
N SER A 82 1.17 -18.38 18.24
CA SER A 82 1.49 -17.04 18.77
C SER A 82 2.49 -17.05 19.92
N ALA A 83 2.90 -18.23 20.41
CA ALA A 83 3.62 -18.32 21.67
C ALA A 83 5.05 -17.75 21.62
N PRO A 84 5.88 -18.01 20.59
CA PRO A 84 7.18 -17.35 20.42
C PRO A 84 7.06 -15.83 20.22
N GLN A 85 5.98 -15.37 19.57
CA GLN A 85 5.73 -13.96 19.32
C GLN A 85 5.45 -13.21 20.62
N ASN A 86 4.57 -13.71 21.48
CA ASN A 86 4.23 -13.07 22.76
C ASN A 86 5.48 -12.86 23.64
N VAL A 87 6.39 -13.84 23.64
CA VAL A 87 7.66 -13.76 24.39
C VAL A 87 8.57 -12.70 23.78
N ALA A 88 8.67 -12.64 22.45
CA ALA A 88 9.42 -11.61 21.77
C ALA A 88 8.83 -10.21 22.03
N GLU A 89 7.50 -10.06 22.07
CA GLU A 89 6.81 -8.81 22.43
C GLU A 89 7.16 -8.36 23.84
N GLN A 90 7.16 -9.30 24.80
CA GLN A 90 7.58 -9.03 26.18
C GLN A 90 9.03 -8.58 26.24
N ILE A 91 9.96 -9.31 25.58
CA ILE A 91 11.39 -8.96 25.55
C ILE A 91 11.60 -7.55 24.98
N VAL A 92 10.89 -7.19 23.91
CA VAL A 92 11.01 -5.87 23.29
C VAL A 92 10.36 -4.79 24.16
N ALA A 93 9.25 -5.07 24.84
CA ALA A 93 8.66 -4.13 25.80
C ALA A 93 9.62 -3.83 26.96
N ASP A 94 10.21 -4.87 27.57
CA ASP A 94 11.18 -4.76 28.66
C ASP A 94 12.43 -3.96 28.24
N TYR A 95 12.85 -4.10 26.97
CA TYR A 95 13.95 -3.33 26.41
C TYR A 95 13.67 -1.82 26.42
N TYR A 96 12.46 -1.40 26.04
CA TYR A 96 12.06 0.00 26.04
C TYR A 96 11.76 0.54 27.45
N GLU A 97 11.30 -0.29 28.38
CA GLU A 97 10.95 0.13 29.75
C GLU A 97 12.15 0.19 30.72
N GLN A 98 13.03 -0.82 30.76
CA GLN A 98 14.05 -0.95 31.82
C GLN A 98 15.38 -1.58 31.38
N LYS A 99 16.00 -1.04 30.32
CA LYS A 99 17.40 -1.33 29.91
C LYS A 99 17.72 -2.82 29.72
N GLY A 100 16.93 -3.57 28.93
CA GLY A 100 17.41 -4.74 28.15
C GLY A 100 18.41 -5.67 28.85
N GLN A 101 18.23 -5.95 30.13
CA GLN A 101 19.23 -6.70 30.89
C GLN A 101 19.11 -8.17 30.53
N GLU A 102 20.26 -8.86 30.54
CA GLU A 102 20.32 -10.31 30.33
C GLU A 102 19.35 -11.08 31.21
N ALA A 103 19.15 -10.60 32.45
CA ALA A 103 18.21 -11.16 33.40
C ALA A 103 16.78 -11.19 32.87
N CYS A 104 16.29 -10.11 32.25
CA CYS A 104 14.92 -10.02 31.72
C CYS A 104 14.72 -10.99 30.53
N ILE A 105 15.68 -11.03 29.60
CA ILE A 105 15.63 -11.96 28.46
C ILE A 105 15.60 -13.41 28.96
N LYS A 106 16.46 -13.73 29.93
CA LYS A 106 16.55 -15.06 30.53
C LYS A 106 15.26 -15.42 31.26
N GLU A 107 14.67 -14.49 32.00
CA GLU A 107 13.41 -14.68 32.71
C GLU A 107 12.24 -14.95 31.75
N ALA A 108 12.04 -14.10 30.74
CA ALA A 108 10.99 -14.26 29.74
C ALA A 108 11.12 -15.61 29.00
N LEU A 109 12.35 -15.97 28.61
CA LEU A 109 12.63 -17.24 27.96
C LEU A 109 12.39 -18.44 28.89
N SER A 110 12.78 -18.35 30.16
CA SER A 110 12.56 -19.41 31.13
C SER A 110 11.08 -19.65 31.41
N GLN A 111 10.29 -18.58 31.55
CA GLN A 111 8.83 -18.68 31.71
C GLN A 111 8.16 -19.35 30.49
N PHE A 112 8.67 -19.07 29.30
CA PHE A 112 8.18 -19.68 28.06
C PHE A 112 8.52 -21.17 27.95
N LEU A 113 9.82 -21.51 28.04
CA LEU A 113 10.32 -22.87 27.80
C LEU A 113 9.87 -23.88 28.87
N TRP A 114 9.67 -23.41 30.11
CA TRP A 114 9.29 -24.24 31.26
C TRP A 114 7.96 -23.82 31.89
N LYS A 115 7.00 -23.34 31.08
CA LYS A 115 5.66 -22.95 31.56
C LYS A 115 4.98 -24.01 32.44
N ASN A 116 5.18 -25.29 32.13
CA ASN A 116 4.56 -26.43 32.82
C ASN A 116 5.57 -27.35 33.54
N ASP A 117 6.86 -27.02 33.51
CA ASP A 117 7.94 -27.87 34.02
C ASP A 117 8.87 -27.09 34.97
N LYS A 118 9.73 -27.80 35.71
CA LYS A 118 10.81 -27.14 36.44
C LYS A 118 11.92 -26.73 35.47
N PRO A 119 12.48 -25.51 35.61
CA PRO A 119 13.60 -25.07 34.78
C PRO A 119 14.80 -26.02 34.90
N GLU A 120 15.32 -26.50 33.78
CA GLU A 120 16.53 -27.33 33.74
C GLU A 120 17.76 -26.42 33.68
N GLU A 121 18.42 -26.23 34.82
CA GLU A 121 19.52 -25.28 34.98
C GLU A 121 20.71 -25.57 34.04
N SER A 122 20.94 -26.83 33.66
CA SER A 122 21.93 -27.24 32.67
C SER A 122 21.65 -26.71 31.26
N ILE A 123 20.38 -26.58 30.87
CA ILE A 123 19.96 -26.04 29.57
C ILE A 123 20.00 -24.50 29.61
N ILE A 124 19.55 -23.92 30.73
CA ILE A 124 19.52 -22.46 30.94
C ILE A 124 20.93 -21.87 30.95
N GLU A 125 21.88 -22.57 31.58
CA GLU A 125 23.30 -22.23 31.56
C GLU A 125 24.03 -22.80 30.34
N GLY A 126 23.31 -23.51 29.48
CA GLY A 126 23.80 -24.13 28.26
C GLY A 126 24.29 -23.11 27.24
N LYS A 127 25.08 -23.61 26.29
CA LYS A 127 25.70 -22.77 25.25
C LYS A 127 24.64 -22.15 24.34
N GLU A 128 23.61 -22.91 24.01
CA GLU A 128 22.52 -22.54 23.09
C GLU A 128 21.75 -21.32 23.61
N VAL A 129 21.39 -21.31 24.90
CA VAL A 129 20.69 -20.18 25.54
C VAL A 129 21.60 -18.95 25.62
N LYS A 130 22.89 -19.12 25.95
CA LYS A 130 23.87 -18.02 25.96
C LYS A 130 24.06 -17.39 24.58
N ASP A 131 24.16 -18.21 23.54
CA ASP A 131 24.25 -17.75 22.16
C ASP A 131 22.96 -17.03 21.72
N PHE A 132 21.78 -17.54 22.10
CA PHE A 132 20.50 -16.87 21.86
C PHE A 132 20.43 -15.49 22.53
N ILE A 133 20.73 -15.40 23.83
CA ILE A 133 20.73 -14.13 24.59
C ILE A 133 21.66 -13.12 23.92
N ARG A 134 22.87 -13.55 23.52
CA ARG A 134 23.81 -12.70 22.79
C ARG A 134 23.20 -12.17 21.49
N LYS A 135 22.53 -13.02 20.72
CA LYS A 135 21.86 -12.60 19.48
C LYS A 135 20.69 -11.65 19.72
N VAL A 136 19.88 -11.88 20.75
CA VAL A 136 18.80 -10.94 21.12
C VAL A 136 19.36 -9.57 21.47
N LYS A 137 20.45 -9.50 22.24
CA LYS A 137 21.12 -8.22 22.53
C LYS A 137 21.62 -7.52 21.27
N GLU A 138 22.30 -8.25 20.38
CA GLU A 138 22.74 -7.72 19.07
C GLU A 138 21.55 -7.15 18.26
N ILE A 139 20.38 -7.82 18.27
CA ILE A 139 19.16 -7.35 17.59
C ILE A 139 18.61 -6.08 18.24
N LEU A 140 18.56 -6.02 19.57
CA LEU A 140 18.05 -4.88 20.32
C LEU A 140 18.96 -3.65 20.17
N GLU A 141 20.27 -3.83 20.00
CA GLU A 141 21.25 -2.76 19.80
C GLU A 141 21.22 -2.13 18.39
N VAL A 142 20.61 -2.78 17.39
CA VAL A 142 20.47 -2.19 16.05
C VAL A 142 19.70 -0.87 16.16
N SER A 143 20.25 0.22 15.65
CA SER A 143 19.60 1.53 15.73
C SER A 143 18.34 1.61 14.85
N ASP A 144 17.35 2.35 15.33
CA ASP A 144 16.08 2.63 14.64
C ASP A 144 16.26 3.20 13.23
N ASP A 145 17.25 4.07 13.00
CA ASP A 145 17.58 4.62 11.66
C ASP A 145 18.00 3.52 10.66
N VAL A 146 18.79 2.54 11.12
CA VAL A 146 19.23 1.41 10.28
C VAL A 146 18.05 0.50 9.94
N ILE A 147 17.16 0.26 10.90
CA ILE A 147 15.94 -0.53 10.69
C ILE A 147 15.04 0.19 9.68
N LEU A 148 14.76 1.48 9.88
CA LEU A 148 13.92 2.28 8.99
C LEU A 148 14.48 2.33 7.56
N LYS A 149 15.79 2.53 7.40
CA LYS A 149 16.46 2.47 6.07
C LYS A 149 16.26 1.11 5.41
N THR A 150 16.36 0.03 6.17
CA THR A 150 16.20 -1.33 5.67
C THR A 150 14.75 -1.60 5.26
N VAL A 151 13.78 -1.19 6.08
CA VAL A 151 12.34 -1.29 5.76
C VAL A 151 12.00 -0.52 4.49
N LEU A 152 12.43 0.75 4.40
CA LEU A 152 12.22 1.58 3.22
C LEU A 152 12.88 1.00 1.96
N LYS A 153 14.12 0.52 2.08
CA LYS A 153 14.81 -0.19 0.99
C LYS A 153 14.02 -1.41 0.53
N ASN A 154 13.50 -2.20 1.45
CA ASN A 154 12.77 -3.43 1.10
C ASN A 154 11.44 -3.12 0.39
N LYS A 155 10.69 -2.11 0.82
CA LYS A 155 9.47 -1.67 0.12
C LYS A 155 9.79 -1.15 -1.28
N LEU A 156 10.77 -0.25 -1.41
CA LEU A 156 11.22 0.25 -2.72
C LEU A 156 11.70 -0.89 -3.63
N ASN A 157 12.46 -1.85 -3.11
CA ASN A 157 12.94 -2.99 -3.88
C ASN A 157 11.81 -3.88 -4.40
N SER A 158 10.74 -4.05 -3.63
CA SER A 158 9.56 -4.79 -4.07
C SER A 158 8.85 -4.06 -5.21
N GLU A 159 8.67 -2.75 -5.08
CA GLU A 159 7.96 -1.94 -6.07
C GLU A 159 8.72 -1.75 -7.39
N PHE A 160 10.03 -1.56 -7.26
CA PHE A 160 10.93 -1.25 -8.37
C PHE A 160 11.73 -2.46 -8.84
N ASN A 161 11.45 -3.67 -8.35
CA ASN A 161 12.20 -4.88 -8.69
C ASN A 161 13.72 -4.69 -8.55
N ARG A 162 14.14 -4.01 -7.48
CA ARG A 162 15.55 -3.65 -7.20
C ARG A 162 16.21 -2.71 -8.21
N GLN A 163 15.43 -1.94 -8.98
CA GLN A 163 15.91 -0.89 -9.89
C GLN A 163 15.32 0.47 -9.46
N ILE A 164 15.76 0.96 -8.30
CA ILE A 164 15.25 2.19 -7.69
C ILE A 164 15.88 3.42 -8.36
N ASN A 165 17.19 3.41 -8.61
CA ASN A 165 17.88 4.51 -9.27
C ASN A 165 17.50 4.62 -10.75
N ASN A 166 17.77 5.77 -11.35
CA ASN A 166 17.53 5.95 -12.77
C ASN A 166 18.40 4.97 -13.58
N VAL A 167 17.82 4.30 -14.58
CA VAL A 167 18.57 3.32 -15.40
C VAL A 167 19.35 3.96 -16.56
N TYR A 168 19.13 5.24 -16.82
CA TYR A 168 19.75 5.98 -17.93
C TYR A 168 20.92 6.89 -17.48
N ASN A 169 21.19 6.98 -16.17
CA ASN A 169 22.35 7.70 -15.62
C ASN A 169 22.80 7.11 -14.27
N ASP A 170 24.03 7.41 -13.85
CA ASP A 170 24.62 6.93 -12.60
C ASP A 170 24.45 7.94 -11.43
N GLU A 171 23.60 8.95 -11.59
CA GLU A 171 23.41 9.97 -10.56
C GLU A 171 22.64 9.42 -9.35
N ALA A 172 22.91 9.99 -8.17
CA ALA A 172 22.13 9.68 -7.00
C ALA A 172 20.66 10.11 -7.20
N GLY A 173 19.76 9.24 -6.79
CA GLY A 173 18.33 9.47 -6.80
C GLY A 173 17.86 10.18 -5.53
N ASN A 174 16.81 10.96 -5.66
CA ASN A 174 16.16 11.64 -4.56
C ASN A 174 14.65 11.39 -4.56
N ILE A 175 14.11 11.07 -3.40
CA ILE A 175 12.66 11.07 -3.15
C ILE A 175 12.41 12.02 -1.99
N SER A 176 11.66 13.09 -2.23
CA SER A 176 11.27 14.06 -1.22
C SER A 176 9.76 14.08 -1.05
N LEU A 177 9.29 14.08 0.20
CA LEU A 177 7.88 14.14 0.55
C LEU A 177 7.63 15.28 1.53
N ASP A 178 6.86 16.28 1.10
CA ASP A 178 6.47 17.42 1.91
C ASP A 178 5.04 17.25 2.45
N ILE A 179 4.93 17.12 3.77
CA ILE A 179 3.66 16.98 4.48
C ILE A 179 3.64 17.97 5.65
N ARG A 180 2.59 18.81 5.72
CA ARG A 180 2.37 19.78 6.82
C ARG A 180 3.60 20.65 7.14
N LYS A 181 4.28 21.17 6.10
CA LYS A 181 5.52 21.97 6.17
C LYS A 181 6.76 21.24 6.70
N LYS A 182 6.69 19.92 6.86
CA LYS A 182 7.85 19.09 7.15
C LYS A 182 8.24 18.34 5.88
N GLN A 183 9.53 18.39 5.57
CA GLN A 183 10.11 17.70 4.43
C GLN A 183 10.80 16.43 4.91
N ILE A 184 10.52 15.31 4.26
CA ILE A 184 11.30 14.08 4.39
C ILE A 184 12.13 13.95 3.11
N ARG A 185 13.43 13.68 3.23
CA ARG A 185 14.31 13.52 2.07
C ARG A 185 15.05 12.19 2.13
N ILE A 186 14.85 11.38 1.10
CA ILE A 186 15.46 10.05 0.93
C ILE A 186 16.45 10.12 -0.21
N VAL A 187 17.70 9.73 0.06
CA VAL A 187 18.77 9.65 -0.94
C VAL A 187 19.01 8.19 -1.28
N VAL A 188 18.96 7.86 -2.56
CA VAL A 188 19.14 6.51 -3.10
C VAL A 188 20.34 6.49 -4.04
N SER A 189 21.21 5.50 -3.91
CA SER A 189 22.33 5.25 -4.81
C SER A 189 22.62 3.77 -4.82
N GLU A 190 23.02 3.22 -5.98
CA GLU A 190 23.25 1.78 -6.16
C GLU A 190 22.04 0.93 -5.70
N ASP A 191 20.82 1.38 -6.04
CA ASP A 191 19.56 0.73 -5.69
C ASP A 191 19.39 0.47 -4.18
N SER A 192 19.94 1.37 -3.36
CA SER A 192 19.87 1.29 -1.92
C SER A 192 19.65 2.65 -1.28
N VAL A 193 18.82 2.68 -0.24
CA VAL A 193 18.63 3.88 0.60
C VAL A 193 19.93 4.16 1.35
N LYS A 194 20.56 5.31 1.09
CA LYS A 194 21.80 5.73 1.77
C LYS A 194 21.52 6.67 2.94
N LYS A 195 20.52 7.54 2.82
CA LYS A 195 20.18 8.54 3.85
C LYS A 195 18.68 8.82 3.88
N ILE A 196 18.14 8.98 5.09
CA ILE A 196 16.80 9.50 5.36
C ILE A 196 17.00 10.75 6.23
N GLN A 197 16.53 11.90 5.76
CA GLN A 197 16.55 13.14 6.52
C GLN A 197 15.16 13.36 7.09
N THR A 198 15.10 13.76 8.37
CA THR A 198 13.87 14.17 9.06
C THR A 198 12.74 13.14 8.95
N PRO A 199 12.94 11.89 9.44
CA PRO A 199 11.88 10.89 9.44
C PRO A 199 10.70 11.37 10.29
N ILE A 200 9.50 11.25 9.74
CA ILE A 200 8.24 11.58 10.42
C ILE A 200 7.37 10.35 10.36
N SER A 201 6.73 10.01 11.48
CA SER A 201 5.74 8.96 11.52
C SER A 201 4.40 9.49 10.99
N LEU A 202 3.90 8.89 9.92
CA LEU A 202 2.58 9.12 9.36
C LEU A 202 1.54 8.29 10.12
N GLN A 203 0.31 8.80 10.17
CA GLN A 203 -0.81 8.19 10.90
C GLN A 203 -1.82 7.51 9.95
N THR A 204 -1.62 7.66 8.65
CA THR A 204 -2.46 7.08 7.61
C THR A 204 -1.55 6.35 6.65
N GLU A 205 -2.06 5.31 6.02
CA GLU A 205 -1.39 4.59 4.94
C GLU A 205 -1.98 4.96 3.57
N ALA A 206 -1.26 4.61 2.51
CA ALA A 206 -1.74 4.73 1.15
C ALA A 206 -2.24 3.38 0.64
N VAL A 207 -3.33 3.41 -0.12
CA VAL A 207 -3.84 2.26 -0.88
C VAL A 207 -3.47 2.46 -2.35
N TYR A 208 -2.94 1.44 -3.01
CA TYR A 208 -2.61 1.49 -4.43
C TYR A 208 -3.41 0.42 -5.17
N LEU A 209 -4.19 0.83 -6.17
CA LEU A 209 -4.90 -0.06 -7.08
C LEU A 209 -4.39 0.11 -8.52
N ASP A 210 -3.78 -0.93 -9.08
CA ASP A 210 -3.35 -1.02 -10.49
C ASP A 210 -3.97 -2.21 -11.25
N ASP A 211 -4.50 -3.18 -10.51
CA ASP A 211 -4.91 -4.47 -11.07
C ASP A 211 -6.20 -4.99 -10.43
N PRO A 212 -7.32 -5.07 -11.18
CA PRO A 212 -8.56 -5.64 -10.67
C PRO A 212 -8.52 -7.17 -10.50
N PHE A 213 -7.50 -7.86 -11.02
CA PHE A 213 -7.33 -9.31 -10.89
C PHE A 213 -6.83 -9.75 -9.50
N ILE A 214 -6.53 -8.81 -8.58
CA ILE A 214 -6.20 -9.13 -7.17
C ILE A 214 -7.30 -9.98 -6.48
N LEU A 215 -8.55 -9.90 -6.94
CA LEU A 215 -9.65 -10.74 -6.44
C LEU A 215 -9.54 -12.21 -6.86
N ASP A 216 -8.88 -12.52 -7.97
CA ASP A 216 -8.77 -13.90 -8.47
C ASP A 216 -7.77 -14.71 -7.64
N GLU A 217 -6.84 -14.03 -6.99
CA GLU A 217 -5.83 -14.61 -6.10
C GLU A 217 -6.33 -14.80 -4.67
N ALA A 218 -7.58 -14.44 -4.38
CA ALA A 218 -8.14 -14.49 -3.03
C ALA A 218 -8.28 -15.90 -2.46
N GLY A 219 -8.47 -16.91 -3.33
CA GLY A 219 -8.74 -18.30 -2.92
C GLY A 219 -7.64 -18.96 -2.08
N LEU A 220 -6.40 -18.49 -2.23
CA LEU A 220 -5.25 -18.97 -1.46
C LEU A 220 -5.15 -18.32 -0.07
N PHE A 221 -5.82 -17.19 0.16
CA PHE A 221 -5.63 -16.36 1.35
C PHE A 221 -6.72 -16.57 2.42
N VAL A 222 -7.97 -16.85 1.99
CA VAL A 222 -9.10 -17.16 2.90
C VAL A 222 -8.81 -18.40 3.76
N GLY A 223 -8.05 -19.37 3.24
CA GLY A 223 -7.63 -20.57 4.00
C GLY A 223 -6.58 -20.33 5.09
N PHE A 224 -5.93 -19.16 5.10
CA PHE A 224 -4.95 -18.73 6.11
C PHE A 224 -5.48 -17.59 6.99
N MET A 225 -6.80 -17.37 6.99
CA MET A 225 -7.49 -16.40 7.83
C MET A 225 -7.34 -16.86 9.30
N GLY A 226 -6.35 -16.30 10.01
CA GLY A 226 -5.93 -16.73 11.36
C GLY A 226 -4.42 -16.91 11.54
N PHE A 227 -3.64 -17.02 10.46
CA PHE A 227 -2.20 -16.71 10.55
C PHE A 227 -2.09 -15.21 10.79
N SER A 228 -1.45 -14.80 11.89
CA SER A 228 -1.41 -13.38 12.27
C SER A 228 -0.98 -12.51 11.09
N SER A 229 -1.76 -11.46 10.83
CA SER A 229 -1.43 -10.32 9.95
C SER A 229 0.04 -9.89 10.08
N TYR A 230 0.54 -10.04 11.30
CA TYR A 230 1.90 -9.88 11.75
C TYR A 230 3.00 -10.65 10.99
N LEU A 231 2.77 -11.90 10.58
CA LEU A 231 3.77 -12.69 9.84
C LEU A 231 3.91 -12.23 8.38
N LYS A 232 2.89 -11.53 7.86
CA LYS A 232 2.80 -11.18 6.43
C LYS A 232 3.39 -9.79 6.16
N SER A 233 3.17 -8.82 7.07
CA SER A 233 3.40 -7.35 6.91
C SER A 233 4.80 -6.86 6.48
N SER A 234 5.85 -7.70 6.48
CA SER A 234 7.23 -7.23 6.26
C SER A 234 8.06 -8.04 5.22
N MET A 235 7.46 -8.98 4.50
CA MET A 235 8.11 -9.54 3.30
C MET A 235 7.93 -8.59 2.12
N GLY A 236 8.65 -7.45 2.09
CA GLY A 236 8.70 -6.52 0.95
C GLY A 236 7.43 -6.54 0.13
N ILE A 237 6.30 -6.24 0.78
CA ILE A 237 4.99 -6.55 0.21
C ILE A 237 4.80 -5.58 -0.93
N SER A 238 4.62 -6.09 -2.14
CA SER A 238 4.23 -5.26 -3.25
C SER A 238 2.85 -4.68 -2.97
N HIS A 239 2.57 -3.50 -3.48
CA HIS A 239 1.30 -2.82 -3.29
C HIS A 239 0.09 -3.68 -3.65
N ARG A 240 0.24 -4.58 -4.64
CA ARG A 240 -0.79 -5.59 -5.00
C ARG A 240 -1.09 -6.55 -3.86
N SER A 241 -0.05 -7.06 -3.21
CA SER A 241 -0.20 -7.99 -2.09
C SER A 241 -0.81 -7.29 -0.87
N ASP A 242 -0.45 -6.02 -0.64
CA ASP A 242 -1.01 -5.16 0.42
C ASP A 242 -2.50 -4.80 0.16
N ALA A 243 -2.84 -4.39 -1.06
CA ALA A 243 -4.22 -4.13 -1.46
C ALA A 243 -5.10 -5.38 -1.30
N ARG A 244 -4.56 -6.55 -1.65
CA ARG A 244 -5.23 -7.84 -1.45
C ARG A 244 -5.44 -8.15 0.03
N GLU A 245 -4.47 -7.89 0.90
CA GLU A 245 -4.62 -8.08 2.35
C GLU A 245 -5.71 -7.16 2.92
N LYS A 246 -5.69 -5.88 2.54
CA LYS A 246 -6.68 -4.88 2.95
C LYS A 246 -8.10 -5.21 2.53
N LEU A 247 -8.29 -5.93 1.42
CA LEU A 247 -9.61 -6.40 1.01
C LEU A 247 -10.21 -7.44 1.97
N PHE A 248 -9.39 -8.18 2.71
CA PHE A 248 -9.82 -9.38 3.45
C PHE A 248 -9.59 -9.34 4.95
N ASP A 249 -8.69 -8.49 5.44
CA ASP A 249 -8.23 -8.52 6.84
C ASP A 249 -8.68 -7.30 7.67
N SER A 250 -9.21 -6.23 7.04
CA SER A 250 -9.58 -5.03 7.79
C SER A 250 -11.02 -5.11 8.31
N GLN A 251 -11.19 -5.33 9.61
CA GLN A 251 -12.30 -4.75 10.36
C GLN A 251 -11.71 -3.74 11.34
N LYS A 252 -11.62 -2.47 10.94
CA LYS A 252 -11.35 -1.41 11.92
C LYS A 252 -12.49 -1.43 12.94
N GLU A 253 -12.15 -1.55 14.22
CA GLU A 253 -13.11 -1.35 15.30
C GLU A 253 -13.51 0.13 15.32
N ASN A 254 -14.51 0.48 14.52
CA ASN A 254 -15.13 1.80 14.54
C ASN A 254 -16.08 1.88 15.74
N THR A 255 -16.12 3.03 16.41
CA THR A 255 -17.18 3.25 17.39
C THR A 255 -18.54 3.33 16.67
N ALA A 256 -19.63 3.03 17.38
CA ALA A 256 -20.98 3.12 16.81
C ALA A 256 -21.29 4.53 16.23
N ILE A 257 -20.66 5.58 16.76
CA ILE A 257 -20.81 6.94 16.24
C ILE A 257 -20.06 7.12 14.93
N ASP A 258 -18.82 6.63 14.84
CA ASP A 258 -18.01 6.67 13.62
C ASP A 258 -18.68 5.89 12.50
N GLU A 259 -19.28 4.74 12.82
CA GLU A 259 -20.05 3.93 11.87
C GLU A 259 -21.27 4.71 11.33
N ILE A 260 -22.03 5.38 12.20
CA ILE A 260 -23.19 6.20 11.78
C ILE A 260 -22.74 7.36 10.89
N LEU A 261 -21.66 8.06 11.24
CA LEU A 261 -21.15 9.20 10.47
C LEU A 261 -20.62 8.75 9.09
N THR A 262 -19.89 7.64 9.06
CA THR A 262 -19.35 7.06 7.82
C THR A 262 -20.49 6.61 6.92
N ASN A 263 -21.50 5.91 7.46
CA ASN A 263 -22.67 5.46 6.70
C ASN A 263 -23.44 6.63 6.04
N ARG A 264 -23.56 7.78 6.69
CA ARG A 264 -24.19 8.97 6.09
C ARG A 264 -23.39 9.53 4.90
N LYS A 265 -22.06 9.55 5.00
CA LYS A 265 -21.18 10.00 3.91
C LYS A 265 -21.20 9.03 2.73
N LEU A 266 -21.30 7.74 3.03
CA LEU A 266 -21.32 6.67 2.05
C LEU A 266 -22.61 6.61 1.24
N GLU A 267 -23.74 7.11 1.74
CA GLU A 267 -25.05 6.99 1.09
C GLU A 267 -25.02 7.44 -0.39
N LYS A 268 -24.49 8.63 -0.68
CA LYS A 268 -24.39 9.13 -2.07
C LYS A 268 -23.45 8.32 -2.95
N ILE A 269 -22.36 7.82 -2.38
CA ILE A 269 -21.36 7.01 -3.08
C ILE A 269 -21.98 5.64 -3.41
N TYR A 270 -22.64 5.03 -2.44
CA TYR A 270 -23.31 3.74 -2.59
C TYR A 270 -24.48 3.78 -3.57
N GLU A 271 -25.28 4.84 -3.58
CA GLU A 271 -26.31 5.00 -4.61
C GLU A 271 -25.75 4.90 -6.04
N LYS A 272 -24.51 5.38 -6.26
CA LYS A 272 -23.86 5.35 -7.58
C LYS A 272 -23.15 4.03 -7.82
N ILE A 273 -22.43 3.50 -6.83
CA ILE A 273 -21.80 2.18 -6.92
C ILE A 273 -22.86 1.09 -7.17
N ASP A 274 -23.97 1.10 -6.42
CA ASP A 274 -25.02 0.07 -6.50
C ASP A 274 -25.76 0.07 -7.84
N SER A 275 -25.67 1.15 -8.63
CA SER A 275 -26.19 1.17 -10.01
C SER A 275 -25.45 0.20 -10.95
N VAL A 276 -24.23 -0.22 -10.58
CA VAL A 276 -23.40 -1.17 -11.33
C VAL A 276 -23.06 -2.42 -10.51
N CYS A 277 -22.82 -2.24 -9.21
CA CYS A 277 -22.41 -3.27 -8.25
C CYS A 277 -23.44 -3.40 -7.12
N ASP A 278 -24.60 -3.95 -7.47
CA ASP A 278 -25.73 -4.20 -6.56
C ASP A 278 -25.55 -5.39 -5.61
N GLY A 279 -24.37 -6.00 -5.59
CA GLY A 279 -24.03 -7.15 -4.76
C GLY A 279 -22.92 -6.87 -3.77
N GLU A 280 -22.58 -7.91 -3.02
CA GLU A 280 -21.57 -7.92 -1.97
C GLU A 280 -20.64 -9.13 -2.10
N MET A 281 -19.42 -8.99 -1.60
CA MET A 281 -18.49 -10.10 -1.48
C MET A 281 -18.80 -10.92 -0.23
N ILE A 282 -18.89 -12.24 -0.39
CA ILE A 282 -19.14 -13.20 0.68
C ILE A 282 -18.13 -14.35 0.63
N PRO A 283 -17.72 -14.92 1.78
CA PRO A 283 -16.88 -16.10 1.80
C PRO A 283 -17.62 -17.35 1.30
N MET A 284 -16.94 -18.20 0.52
CA MET A 284 -17.45 -19.49 0.06
C MET A 284 -16.84 -20.67 0.84
N LYS A 285 -17.58 -21.77 0.94
CA LYS A 285 -17.20 -22.98 1.70
C LYS A 285 -15.85 -23.62 1.28
N GLN A 286 -15.36 -23.37 0.06
CA GLN A 286 -14.12 -23.94 -0.48
C GLN A 286 -12.92 -22.96 -0.43
N SER A 287 -12.89 -22.05 0.54
CA SER A 287 -11.88 -20.98 0.64
C SER A 287 -11.88 -20.00 -0.53
N GLY A 288 -12.96 -19.96 -1.33
CA GLY A 288 -13.14 -18.98 -2.41
C GLY A 288 -13.92 -17.75 -1.95
N LEU A 289 -13.98 -16.73 -2.79
CA LEU A 289 -14.87 -15.58 -2.61
C LEU A 289 -16.00 -15.65 -3.62
N GLY A 290 -17.19 -15.35 -3.14
CA GLY A 290 -18.40 -15.25 -3.92
C GLY A 290 -18.86 -13.81 -4.03
N TYR A 291 -19.38 -13.43 -5.18
CA TYR A 291 -20.18 -12.24 -5.38
C TYR A 291 -21.66 -12.65 -5.35
N GLN A 292 -22.41 -12.11 -4.38
CA GLN A 292 -23.85 -12.33 -4.26
C GLN A 292 -24.58 -11.03 -4.58
N LYS A 293 -25.44 -11.06 -5.60
CA LYS A 293 -26.30 -9.93 -5.94
C LYS A 293 -27.43 -9.78 -4.92
N LYS A 294 -27.87 -8.54 -4.68
CA LYS A 294 -29.01 -8.27 -3.81
C LYS A 294 -30.28 -8.94 -4.32
N GLY A 295 -31.03 -9.55 -3.40
CA GLY A 295 -32.30 -10.22 -3.71
C GLY A 295 -32.17 -11.61 -4.35
N THR A 296 -30.97 -12.19 -4.43
CA THR A 296 -30.77 -13.58 -4.84
C THR A 296 -29.89 -14.34 -3.84
N ASP A 297 -30.19 -15.62 -3.67
CA ASP A 297 -29.36 -16.59 -2.96
C ASP A 297 -28.19 -17.14 -3.81
N LYS A 298 -28.17 -16.82 -5.12
CA LYS A 298 -27.14 -17.28 -6.05
C LYS A 298 -25.83 -16.54 -5.82
N VAL A 299 -24.77 -17.31 -5.77
CA VAL A 299 -23.40 -16.84 -5.54
C VAL A 299 -22.56 -17.19 -6.76
N LEU A 300 -21.91 -16.18 -7.34
CA LEU A 300 -20.93 -16.38 -8.40
C LEU A 300 -19.54 -16.32 -7.81
N ASP A 301 -18.64 -17.23 -8.17
CA ASP A 301 -17.22 -17.07 -7.82
C ASP A 301 -16.71 -15.74 -8.39
N VAL A 302 -15.95 -14.96 -7.60
CA VAL A 302 -15.39 -13.67 -8.03
C VAL A 302 -14.51 -13.81 -9.29
N LYS A 303 -13.91 -14.98 -9.52
CA LYS A 303 -13.16 -15.27 -10.76
C LYS A 303 -14.03 -15.24 -12.01
N ASN A 304 -15.34 -15.49 -11.85
CA ASN A 304 -16.31 -15.55 -12.92
C ASN A 304 -17.07 -14.23 -13.14
N ILE A 305 -16.75 -13.15 -12.42
CA ILE A 305 -17.33 -11.82 -12.68
C ILE A 305 -16.46 -11.03 -13.67
N SER A 306 -17.06 -10.05 -14.37
CA SER A 306 -16.33 -9.25 -15.35
C SER A 306 -15.26 -8.38 -14.68
N THR A 307 -14.11 -8.20 -15.34
CA THR A 307 -13.00 -7.40 -14.83
C THR A 307 -13.40 -5.96 -14.50
N GLY A 308 -14.26 -5.35 -15.33
CA GLY A 308 -14.78 -4.02 -15.03
C GLY A 308 -15.63 -3.98 -13.75
N LEU A 309 -16.43 -5.03 -13.46
CA LEU A 309 -17.18 -5.13 -12.20
C LEU A 309 -16.25 -5.33 -11.01
N LYS A 310 -15.15 -6.08 -11.15
CA LYS A 310 -14.13 -6.25 -10.09
C LYS A 310 -13.61 -4.91 -9.58
N THR A 311 -13.35 -3.94 -10.47
CA THR A 311 -12.91 -2.58 -10.06
C THR A 311 -13.90 -1.91 -9.11
N PHE A 312 -15.21 -1.99 -9.38
CA PHE A 312 -16.24 -1.45 -8.49
C PHE A 312 -16.35 -2.24 -7.18
N VAL A 313 -16.26 -3.57 -7.25
CA VAL A 313 -16.31 -4.44 -6.07
C VAL A 313 -15.15 -4.14 -5.12
N ILE A 314 -13.92 -4.02 -5.64
CA ILE A 314 -12.72 -3.66 -4.86
C ILE A 314 -12.94 -2.31 -4.16
N LEU A 315 -13.33 -1.28 -4.92
CA LEU A 315 -13.56 0.05 -4.36
C LEU A 315 -14.66 0.04 -3.29
N LYS A 316 -15.79 -0.64 -3.57
CA LYS A 316 -16.91 -0.80 -2.63
C LYS A 316 -16.45 -1.45 -1.33
N THR A 317 -15.71 -2.56 -1.42
CA THR A 317 -15.23 -3.29 -0.24
C THR A 317 -14.26 -2.47 0.58
N LEU A 318 -13.29 -1.79 -0.05
CA LEU A 318 -12.33 -0.96 0.68
C LEU A 318 -12.97 0.25 1.37
N LEU A 319 -14.09 0.77 0.83
CA LEU A 319 -14.92 1.76 1.51
C LEU A 319 -15.71 1.14 2.67
N MET A 320 -16.36 0.00 2.45
CA MET A 320 -17.19 -0.68 3.46
C MET A 320 -16.40 -1.16 4.66
N ASN A 321 -15.16 -1.61 4.46
CA ASN A 321 -14.33 -2.18 5.51
C ASN A 321 -13.46 -1.14 6.25
N GLY A 322 -13.58 0.15 5.89
CA GLY A 322 -12.88 1.26 6.52
C GLY A 322 -11.40 1.40 6.14
N THR A 323 -10.92 0.66 5.12
CA THR A 323 -9.57 0.86 4.59
C THR A 323 -9.43 2.25 3.97
N LEU A 324 -10.41 2.67 3.16
CA LEU A 324 -10.47 4.03 2.62
C LEU A 324 -11.13 4.94 3.65
N GLU A 325 -10.29 5.60 4.44
CA GLU A 325 -10.71 6.50 5.52
C GLU A 325 -10.67 7.98 5.14
N GLU A 326 -11.27 8.82 5.98
CA GLU A 326 -11.26 10.26 5.80
C GLU A 326 -9.84 10.83 5.81
N ASN A 327 -9.53 11.72 4.87
CA ASN A 327 -8.19 12.25 4.63
C ASN A 327 -7.13 11.19 4.30
N GLY A 328 -7.55 9.95 3.99
CA GLY A 328 -6.68 8.88 3.52
C GLY A 328 -6.10 9.16 2.14
N THR A 329 -5.14 8.34 1.73
CA THR A 329 -4.47 8.46 0.43
C THR A 329 -4.76 7.24 -0.43
N ILE A 330 -5.19 7.46 -1.68
CA ILE A 330 -5.39 6.40 -2.66
C ILE A 330 -4.67 6.74 -3.97
N ILE A 331 -4.01 5.73 -4.54
CA ILE A 331 -3.34 5.76 -5.83
C ILE A 331 -4.13 4.85 -6.76
N LEU A 332 -4.60 5.39 -7.87
CA LEU A 332 -5.35 4.69 -8.90
C LEU A 332 -4.52 4.74 -10.19
N ASP A 333 -4.02 3.60 -10.64
CA ASP A 333 -3.18 3.51 -11.84
C ASP A 333 -3.96 2.87 -12.98
N GLU A 334 -4.33 3.71 -13.95
CA GLU A 334 -5.10 3.34 -15.15
C GLU A 334 -6.40 2.56 -14.83
N PRO A 335 -7.23 3.03 -13.86
CA PRO A 335 -8.42 2.30 -13.43
C PRO A 335 -9.48 2.13 -14.54
N GLU A 336 -9.38 2.88 -15.64
CA GLU A 336 -10.31 2.88 -16.75
C GLU A 336 -10.12 1.73 -17.75
N ILE A 337 -8.97 1.03 -17.76
CA ILE A 337 -8.59 0.08 -18.83
C ILE A 337 -9.64 -1.00 -19.09
N HIS A 338 -10.22 -1.54 -18.01
CA HIS A 338 -11.20 -2.63 -18.09
C HIS A 338 -12.65 -2.17 -18.06
N LEU A 339 -12.89 -0.86 -18.08
CA LEU A 339 -14.21 -0.27 -17.98
C LEU A 339 -14.77 0.07 -19.36
N HIS A 340 -16.02 -0.32 -19.60
CA HIS A 340 -16.80 0.18 -20.74
C HIS A 340 -17.00 1.71 -20.61
N PRO A 341 -17.12 2.49 -21.70
CA PRO A 341 -17.19 3.97 -21.61
C PRO A 341 -18.24 4.55 -20.66
N GLN A 342 -19.40 3.89 -20.51
CA GLN A 342 -20.42 4.29 -19.52
C GLN A 342 -19.93 4.12 -18.07
N TRP A 343 -19.19 3.05 -17.79
CA TRP A 343 -18.61 2.80 -16.47
C TRP A 343 -17.39 3.67 -16.20
N GLN A 344 -16.65 4.10 -17.22
CA GLN A 344 -15.60 5.11 -17.07
C GLN A 344 -16.18 6.44 -16.55
N LEU A 345 -17.32 6.91 -17.09
CA LEU A 345 -18.00 8.11 -16.58
C LEU A 345 -18.43 7.93 -15.13
N LEU A 346 -19.08 6.80 -14.83
CA LEU A 346 -19.53 6.52 -13.47
C LEU A 346 -18.35 6.45 -12.48
N PHE A 347 -17.26 5.79 -12.86
CA PHE A 347 -16.09 5.65 -12.01
C PHE A 347 -15.38 6.99 -11.78
N ALA A 348 -15.28 7.84 -12.80
CA ALA A 348 -14.79 9.21 -12.64
C ALA A 348 -15.65 10.03 -11.67
N GLU A 349 -16.99 9.92 -11.77
CA GLU A 349 -17.91 10.58 -10.85
C GLU A 349 -17.74 10.05 -9.41
N LEU A 350 -17.54 8.73 -9.24
CA LEU A 350 -17.26 8.13 -7.94
C LEU A 350 -15.97 8.65 -7.30
N ILE A 351 -14.88 8.77 -8.07
CA ILE A 351 -13.62 9.34 -7.57
C ILE A 351 -13.83 10.76 -7.04
N VAL A 352 -14.59 11.59 -7.78
CA VAL A 352 -14.93 12.96 -7.38
C VAL A 352 -15.78 12.98 -6.10
N LEU A 353 -16.77 12.09 -5.99
CA LEU A 353 -17.60 11.97 -4.79
C LEU A 353 -16.79 11.50 -3.57
N ILE A 354 -15.89 10.53 -3.74
CA ILE A 354 -14.99 10.06 -2.69
C ILE A 354 -14.12 11.22 -2.19
N GLN A 355 -13.52 12.00 -3.10
CA GLN A 355 -12.76 13.19 -2.70
C GLN A 355 -13.65 14.16 -1.91
N LYS A 356 -14.87 14.44 -2.39
CA LYS A 356 -15.77 15.42 -1.77
C LYS A 356 -16.22 15.01 -0.37
N GLU A 357 -16.61 13.76 -0.17
CA GLU A 357 -17.22 13.30 1.08
C GLU A 357 -16.17 12.87 2.12
N PHE A 358 -15.03 12.30 1.69
CA PHE A 358 -13.96 11.81 2.57
C PHE A 358 -12.74 12.74 2.63
N ASN A 359 -12.67 13.78 1.81
CA ASN A 359 -11.51 14.67 1.69
C ASN A 359 -10.20 13.90 1.41
N MET A 360 -10.29 12.79 0.67
CA MET A 360 -9.14 11.95 0.35
C MET A 360 -8.14 12.66 -0.56
N HIS A 361 -6.89 12.21 -0.46
CA HIS A 361 -5.82 12.55 -1.37
C HIS A 361 -5.71 11.46 -2.46
N ILE A 362 -6.05 11.81 -3.69
CA ILE A 362 -6.15 10.87 -4.81
C ILE A 362 -5.06 11.18 -5.83
N LEU A 363 -4.15 10.23 -6.06
CA LEU A 363 -3.25 10.25 -7.20
C LEU A 363 -3.81 9.33 -8.28
N LEU A 364 -4.19 9.88 -9.42
CA LEU A 364 -4.77 9.16 -10.55
C LEU A 364 -3.81 9.21 -11.74
N ASN A 365 -3.39 8.06 -12.24
CA ASN A 365 -2.69 7.98 -13.51
C ASN A 365 -3.67 7.52 -14.60
N THR A 366 -3.58 8.12 -15.78
CA THR A 366 -4.42 7.75 -16.93
C THR A 366 -3.70 7.97 -18.24
N HIS A 367 -4.07 7.22 -19.27
CA HIS A 367 -3.71 7.51 -20.68
C HIS A 367 -4.96 7.89 -21.49
N SER A 368 -6.11 8.02 -20.85
CA SER A 368 -7.39 8.26 -21.50
C SER A 368 -7.76 9.75 -21.45
N PRO A 369 -7.80 10.45 -22.61
CA PRO A 369 -8.28 11.82 -22.63
C PRO A 369 -9.77 11.90 -22.23
N TYR A 370 -10.55 10.86 -22.54
CA TYR A 370 -11.95 10.77 -22.15
C TYR A 370 -12.12 10.68 -20.62
N PHE A 371 -11.30 9.87 -19.94
CA PHE A 371 -11.36 9.73 -18.49
C PHE A 371 -10.91 11.00 -17.77
N LEU A 372 -9.84 11.64 -18.26
CA LEU A 372 -9.41 12.96 -17.79
C LEU A 372 -10.54 14.00 -17.90
N GLN A 373 -11.19 14.07 -19.06
CA GLN A 373 -12.31 15.00 -19.28
C GLN A 373 -13.48 14.71 -18.33
N ALA A 374 -13.80 13.44 -18.09
CA ALA A 374 -14.83 13.07 -17.13
C ALA A 374 -14.50 13.61 -15.72
N ILE A 375 -13.26 13.44 -15.26
CA ILE A 375 -12.80 13.98 -13.98
C ILE A 375 -12.96 15.51 -13.92
N GLU A 376 -12.50 16.25 -14.95
CA GLU A 376 -12.65 17.71 -15.01
C GLU A 376 -14.13 18.14 -14.92
N VAL A 377 -15.00 17.51 -15.72
CA VAL A 377 -16.44 17.83 -15.77
C VAL A 377 -17.13 17.53 -14.44
N TYR A 378 -16.86 16.37 -13.84
CA TYR A 378 -17.45 16.01 -12.55
C TYR A 378 -16.88 16.87 -11.42
N ALA A 379 -15.58 17.17 -11.41
CA ALA A 379 -14.98 18.06 -10.42
C ALA A 379 -15.62 19.46 -10.47
N ALA A 380 -15.88 19.99 -11.67
CA ALA A 380 -16.62 21.24 -11.84
C ALA A 380 -18.08 21.12 -11.35
N LYS A 381 -18.79 20.05 -11.75
CA LYS A 381 -20.19 19.78 -11.33
C LYS A 381 -20.34 19.72 -9.81
N TYR A 382 -19.35 19.14 -9.12
CA TYR A 382 -19.38 18.97 -7.67
C TYR A 382 -18.66 20.09 -6.90
N GLU A 383 -18.21 21.15 -7.58
CA GLU A 383 -17.56 22.33 -6.99
C GLU A 383 -16.29 21.99 -6.20
N ILE A 384 -15.45 21.12 -6.78
CA ILE A 384 -14.14 20.73 -6.21
C ILE A 384 -12.97 20.91 -7.20
N ALA A 385 -13.18 21.62 -8.32
CA ALA A 385 -12.16 21.83 -9.35
C ALA A 385 -10.91 22.56 -8.81
N ASP A 386 -11.06 23.39 -7.77
CA ASP A 386 -9.95 24.06 -7.07
C ASP A 386 -9.05 23.09 -6.28
N LYS A 387 -9.53 21.87 -6.04
CA LYS A 387 -8.78 20.76 -5.42
C LYS A 387 -8.22 19.78 -6.46
N CYS A 388 -8.25 20.14 -7.74
CA CYS A 388 -7.73 19.33 -8.82
C CYS A 388 -6.40 19.88 -9.33
N LYS A 389 -5.45 18.97 -9.61
CA LYS A 389 -4.18 19.28 -10.26
C LYS A 389 -3.93 18.31 -11.40
N TYR A 390 -3.37 18.82 -12.50
CA TYR A 390 -3.18 18.06 -13.73
C TYR A 390 -1.74 18.13 -14.17
N TYR A 391 -1.15 16.96 -14.46
CA TYR A 391 0.24 16.83 -14.83
C TYR A 391 0.36 16.07 -16.15
N LEU A 392 1.26 16.54 -17.01
CA LEU A 392 1.66 15.89 -18.23
C LEU A 392 2.89 15.03 -17.99
N ALA A 393 2.79 13.74 -18.27
CA ALA A 393 3.92 12.82 -18.31
C ALA A 393 4.41 12.65 -19.76
N GLN A 394 5.68 12.99 -20.00
CA GLN A 394 6.30 12.88 -21.32
C GLN A 394 7.77 12.46 -21.21
N LEU A 395 8.32 11.99 -22.33
CA LEU A 395 9.74 11.66 -22.42
C LEU A 395 10.55 12.85 -22.92
N GLU A 396 11.70 13.08 -22.30
CA GLU A 396 12.78 13.94 -22.79
C GLU A 396 14.00 13.06 -23.05
N GLY A 397 14.23 12.71 -24.32
CA GLY A 397 15.12 11.60 -24.66
C GLY A 397 14.50 10.28 -24.18
N ASP A 398 15.28 9.48 -23.42
CA ASP A 398 14.80 8.22 -22.86
C ASP A 398 14.24 8.35 -21.43
N MET A 399 14.29 9.55 -20.85
CA MET A 399 13.90 9.78 -19.45
C MET A 399 12.56 10.50 -19.34
N ALA A 400 11.76 10.11 -18.35
CA ALA A 400 10.46 10.71 -18.08
C ALA A 400 10.57 12.01 -17.26
N VAL A 401 9.74 12.98 -17.62
CA VAL A 401 9.49 14.20 -16.85
C VAL A 401 7.99 14.37 -16.61
N ILE A 402 7.64 14.85 -15.42
CA ILE A 402 6.26 15.13 -15.03
C ILE A 402 6.11 16.64 -14.82
N ILE A 403 5.22 17.27 -15.59
CA ILE A 403 5.11 18.73 -15.70
C ILE A 403 3.70 19.15 -15.24
N ASP A 404 3.60 20.13 -14.33
CA ASP A 404 2.30 20.73 -13.96
C ASP A 404 1.75 21.50 -15.17
N VAL A 405 0.57 21.12 -15.62
CA VAL A 405 -0.16 21.73 -16.73
C VAL A 405 -1.61 22.04 -16.31
N SER A 406 -1.83 22.27 -15.02
CA SER A 406 -3.17 22.54 -14.46
C SER A 406 -3.87 23.74 -15.12
N ASP A 407 -3.09 24.74 -15.58
CA ASP A 407 -3.60 25.91 -16.29
C ASP A 407 -3.67 25.73 -17.82
N SER A 408 -3.27 24.57 -18.33
CA SER A 408 -3.11 24.29 -19.77
C SER A 408 -3.35 22.82 -20.11
N THR A 409 -4.45 22.23 -19.64
CA THR A 409 -4.75 20.79 -19.85
C THR A 409 -4.94 20.43 -21.33
N GLU A 410 -5.16 21.41 -22.21
CA GLU A 410 -5.15 21.23 -23.68
C GLU A 410 -3.91 20.51 -24.20
N THR A 411 -2.77 20.69 -23.52
CA THR A 411 -1.50 20.05 -23.90
C THR A 411 -1.56 18.53 -23.78
N ILE A 412 -2.24 18.03 -22.74
CA ILE A 412 -2.50 16.61 -22.53
C ILE A 412 -3.41 16.09 -23.63
N TYR A 413 -4.52 16.78 -23.89
CA TYR A 413 -5.48 16.40 -24.93
C TYR A 413 -4.83 16.33 -26.31
N LYS A 414 -4.00 17.32 -26.65
CA LYS A 414 -3.26 17.36 -27.91
C LYS A 414 -2.32 16.16 -28.07
N LEU A 415 -1.62 15.78 -27.00
CA LEU A 415 -0.75 14.60 -27.00
C LEU A 415 -1.58 13.32 -27.21
N LEU A 416 -2.61 13.12 -26.39
CA LEU A 416 -3.40 11.89 -26.39
C LEU A 416 -4.34 11.74 -27.60
N ALA A 417 -4.69 12.84 -28.29
CA ALA A 417 -5.52 12.82 -29.49
C ALA A 417 -4.72 12.47 -30.77
N LYS A 418 -3.39 12.50 -30.72
CA LYS A 418 -2.53 12.24 -31.89
C LYS A 418 -2.85 10.92 -32.62
N PRO A 419 -3.06 9.77 -31.94
CA PRO A 419 -3.42 8.53 -32.62
C PRO A 419 -4.72 8.60 -33.43
N PHE A 420 -5.70 9.38 -32.96
CA PHE A 420 -6.95 9.60 -33.71
C PHE A 420 -6.73 10.46 -34.95
N GLN A 421 -5.87 11.49 -34.84
CA GLN A 421 -5.48 12.29 -36.00
C GLN A 421 -4.76 11.43 -37.05
N ASP A 422 -3.85 10.56 -36.63
CA ASP A 422 -3.14 9.64 -37.52
C ASP A 422 -4.13 8.69 -38.23
N LEU A 423 -5.13 8.19 -37.50
CA LEU A 423 -6.19 7.36 -38.08
C LEU A 423 -7.05 8.11 -39.10
N GLU A 424 -7.44 9.36 -38.81
CA GLU A 424 -8.18 10.19 -39.76
C GLU A 424 -7.34 10.52 -40.99
N ASN A 425 -6.04 10.78 -40.85
CA ASN A 425 -5.15 11.00 -41.99
C ASN A 425 -5.12 9.77 -42.92
N VAL A 426 -5.02 8.55 -42.37
CA VAL A 426 -5.08 7.30 -43.15
C VAL A 426 -6.42 7.13 -43.86
N ARG A 427 -7.52 7.55 -43.22
CA ARG A 427 -8.85 7.51 -43.85
C ARG A 427 -8.92 8.41 -45.09
N TYR A 428 -8.37 9.62 -44.99
CA TYR A 428 -8.37 10.60 -46.08
C TYR A 428 -7.28 10.38 -47.13
N GLU A 429 -6.23 9.59 -46.85
CA GLU A 429 -5.25 9.17 -47.86
C GLU A 429 -5.81 8.19 -48.90
N ASN A 430 -6.95 7.55 -48.60
CA ASN A 430 -7.62 6.59 -49.48
C ASN A 430 -8.82 7.18 -50.25
N ASP A 431 -9.14 8.46 -50.02
CA ASP A 431 -10.16 9.23 -50.75
C ASP A 431 -9.48 10.17 -51.75
#